data_AF-A0A402CS65-F1
#
_entry.id   AF-A0A402CS65-F1
#
_cell.length_a   1.000
_cell.length_b   1.000
_cell.length_c   1.000
_cell.angle_alpha   90.00
_cell.angle_beta   90.00
_cell.angle_gamma   90.00
#
_symmetry.space_group_name_H-M   'P 1'
#
loop_
_entity.id
_entity.type
_entity.pdbx_description
1 polymer ?
#
loop_
_entity_poly.entity_id
_entity_poly.type
_entity_poly.pdbx_seq_one_letter_code
_entity_poly.pdbx_strand_id
1 'polypeptide(L)'
;MGAPHNTKRYGEQWNAVDLAVMQAEIETFRDLVVVSGGWAWHLMSPPHVELKHAHDHKDADLFVDPDVLWRMMERMAAQGYEKIWTRFDGVTDHFVRYTKVVEGERPVKVIFDLFMEKVASVETASGILVVEPETLLSFYGNKHSSVECFSVAIAKELIARGENPVGHARMGDFTPWVKG
;
A
#
# COMPACT_ATOMS: atom_id res chain seq x y z
N MET A 1 -0.27 -17.46 -2.26
CA MET A 1 0.02 -17.49 -0.80
C MET A 1 1.50 -17.73 -0.58
N GLY A 2 2.18 -16.77 0.03
CA GLY A 2 3.36 -17.05 0.85
C GLY A 2 3.01 -16.65 2.27
N ALA A 3 3.17 -17.54 3.24
CA ALA A 3 2.89 -17.20 4.63
C ALA A 3 3.86 -16.08 5.06
N PRO A 4 3.38 -14.85 5.35
CA PRO A 4 4.23 -13.75 5.81
C PRO A 4 4.85 -14.02 7.19
N HIS A 5 4.46 -15.13 7.83
CA HIS A 5 4.93 -15.58 9.14
C HIS A 5 6.09 -16.59 9.05
N ASN A 6 6.51 -16.97 7.83
CA ASN A 6 7.59 -17.93 7.67
C ASN A 6 8.92 -17.19 7.65
N THR A 7 9.57 -17.11 8.82
CA THR A 7 10.91 -16.51 8.97
C THR A 7 11.95 -17.05 8.00
N LYS A 8 11.77 -18.28 7.47
CA LYS A 8 12.62 -18.85 6.41
C LYS A 8 12.56 -18.09 5.08
N ARG A 9 11.61 -17.17 4.92
CA ARG A 9 11.42 -16.33 3.73
C ARG A 9 11.86 -14.88 3.98
N TYR A 10 12.43 -14.58 5.14
CA TYR A 10 13.05 -13.28 5.38
C TYR A 10 14.18 -13.08 4.36
N GLY A 11 14.25 -11.87 3.79
CA GLY A 11 15.15 -11.56 2.68
C GLY A 11 14.60 -11.85 1.28
N GLU A 12 13.43 -12.49 1.13
CA GLU A 12 12.78 -12.61 -0.18
C GLU A 12 12.35 -11.23 -0.69
N GLN A 13 12.80 -10.89 -1.89
CA GLN A 13 12.53 -9.60 -2.52
C GLN A 13 11.27 -9.65 -3.37
N TRP A 14 10.59 -8.50 -3.46
CA TRP A 14 9.60 -8.28 -4.50
C TRP A 14 10.27 -8.17 -5.87
N ASN A 15 9.54 -8.49 -6.94
CA ASN A 15 10.06 -8.32 -8.28
C ASN A 15 10.05 -6.82 -8.64
N ALA A 16 11.21 -6.28 -9.01
CA ALA A 16 11.35 -4.85 -9.30
C ALA A 16 10.43 -4.36 -10.44
N VAL A 17 10.13 -5.19 -11.44
CA VAL A 17 9.22 -4.84 -12.54
C VAL A 17 7.77 -4.74 -12.02
N ASP A 18 7.35 -5.63 -11.11
CA ASP A 18 5.99 -5.53 -10.51
C ASP A 18 5.85 -4.24 -9.71
N LEU A 19 6.87 -3.91 -8.91
CA LEU A 19 6.88 -2.69 -8.10
C LEU A 19 6.83 -1.43 -8.97
N ALA A 20 7.66 -1.38 -10.03
CA ALA A 20 7.68 -0.23 -10.93
C ALA A 20 6.34 -0.02 -11.64
N VAL A 21 5.71 -1.10 -12.11
CA VAL A 21 4.37 -1.03 -12.72
C VAL A 21 3.33 -0.56 -11.71
N MET A 22 3.31 -1.13 -10.51
CA MET A 22 2.34 -0.76 -9.49
C MET A 22 2.49 0.70 -9.04
N GLN A 23 3.73 1.15 -8.83
CA GLN A 23 4.01 2.53 -8.47
C GLN A 23 3.55 3.50 -9.58
N ALA A 24 3.83 3.20 -10.85
CA ALA A 24 3.40 4.04 -11.97
C ALA A 24 1.86 4.12 -12.07
N GLU A 25 1.16 3.02 -11.80
CA GLU A 25 -0.30 3.02 -11.76
C GLU A 25 -0.82 3.83 -10.57
N ILE A 26 -0.24 3.73 -9.37
CA ILE A 26 -0.60 4.58 -8.22
C ILE A 26 -0.39 6.06 -8.55
N GLU A 27 0.76 6.40 -9.14
CA GLU A 27 1.12 7.78 -9.52
C GLU A 27 0.08 8.41 -10.47
N THR A 28 -0.55 7.60 -11.31
CA THR A 28 -1.58 8.03 -12.25
C THR A 28 -2.88 8.50 -11.57
N PHE A 29 -3.11 8.10 -10.32
CA PHE A 29 -4.28 8.46 -9.52
C PHE A 29 -3.95 9.34 -8.32
N ARG A 30 -2.70 9.80 -8.16
CA ARG A 30 -2.23 10.52 -6.97
C ARG A 30 -3.04 11.77 -6.59
N ASP A 31 -3.69 12.41 -7.54
CA ASP A 31 -4.55 13.59 -7.34
C ASP A 31 -5.97 13.24 -6.84
N LEU A 32 -6.32 11.96 -6.80
CA LEU A 32 -7.65 11.46 -6.44
C LEU A 32 -7.65 10.54 -5.22
N VAL A 33 -6.47 10.12 -4.74
CA VAL A 33 -6.36 9.06 -3.73
C VAL A 33 -5.42 9.42 -2.60
N VAL A 34 -5.69 8.82 -1.44
CA VAL A 34 -4.75 8.70 -0.32
C VAL A 34 -4.34 7.23 -0.22
N VAL A 35 -3.05 6.95 -0.36
CA VAL A 35 -2.52 5.58 -0.36
C VAL A 35 -2.42 5.04 1.07
N SER A 36 -2.76 3.77 1.26
CA SER A 36 -2.75 3.05 2.54
C SER A 36 -1.95 1.75 2.42
N GLY A 37 -2.02 0.90 3.45
CA GLY A 37 -1.46 -0.45 3.45
C GLY A 37 0.06 -0.49 3.31
N GLY A 38 0.58 -1.53 2.66
CA GLY A 38 2.02 -1.70 2.45
C GLY A 38 2.64 -0.63 1.55
N TRP A 39 1.90 -0.16 0.54
CA TRP A 39 2.33 0.92 -0.35
C TRP A 39 2.52 2.25 0.38
N ALA A 40 1.66 2.57 1.36
CA ALA A 40 1.86 3.77 2.17
C ALA A 40 3.18 3.72 2.95
N TRP A 41 3.49 2.58 3.58
CA TRP A 41 4.77 2.40 4.26
C TRP A 41 5.96 2.52 3.31
N HIS A 42 5.90 1.88 2.15
CA HIS A 42 6.93 1.98 1.12
C HIS A 42 7.18 3.43 0.70
N LEU A 43 6.12 4.19 0.40
CA LEU A 43 6.20 5.58 -0.04
C LEU A 43 6.68 6.54 1.06
N MET A 44 6.49 6.18 2.33
CA MET A 44 7.05 6.92 3.48
C MET A 44 8.51 6.57 3.76
N SER A 45 8.99 5.41 3.32
CA SER A 45 10.35 4.96 3.58
C SER A 45 11.37 5.65 2.65
N PRO A 46 12.59 5.95 3.15
CA PRO A 46 13.73 6.27 2.28
C PRO A 46 14.03 5.14 1.29
N PRO A 47 14.81 5.36 0.21
CA PRO A 47 15.20 4.31 -0.73
C PRO A 47 15.79 3.09 -0.03
N HIS A 48 15.28 1.89 -0.35
CA HIS A 48 15.63 0.64 0.31
C HIS A 48 15.43 -0.57 -0.62
N VAL A 49 15.93 -1.73 -0.20
CA VAL A 49 15.63 -3.01 -0.88
C VAL A 49 14.26 -3.49 -0.45
N GLU A 50 13.37 -3.69 -1.43
CA GLU A 50 11.97 -4.02 -1.15
C GLU A 50 11.78 -5.52 -0.86
N LEU A 51 11.54 -5.83 0.41
CA LEU A 51 11.38 -7.19 0.92
C LEU A 51 9.91 -7.52 1.09
N LYS A 52 9.52 -8.77 0.82
CA LYS A 52 8.13 -9.23 1.02
C LYS A 52 7.63 -9.14 2.46
N HIS A 53 8.55 -9.05 3.42
CA HIS A 53 8.25 -8.87 4.84
C HIS A 53 8.38 -7.41 5.31
N ALA A 54 9.00 -6.55 4.51
CA ALA A 54 9.03 -5.11 4.80
C ALA A 54 7.66 -4.50 4.53
N HIS A 55 7.15 -4.71 3.32
CA HIS A 55 5.87 -4.19 2.85
C HIS A 55 5.09 -5.25 2.07
N ASP A 56 3.77 -5.26 2.25
CA ASP A 56 2.88 -6.07 1.41
C ASP A 56 2.50 -5.27 0.16
N HIS A 57 2.88 -5.78 -1.02
CA HIS A 57 2.69 -5.13 -2.33
C HIS A 57 1.78 -5.94 -3.26
N LYS A 58 0.92 -6.82 -2.72
CA LYS A 58 0.01 -7.64 -3.55
C LYS A 58 -1.08 -6.83 -4.23
N ASP A 59 -1.59 -5.84 -3.52
CA ASP A 59 -2.61 -4.88 -3.93
C ASP A 59 -2.22 -3.50 -3.38
N ALA A 60 -2.87 -2.45 -3.88
CA ALA A 60 -2.78 -1.12 -3.31
C ALA A 60 -4.11 -0.72 -2.68
N ASP A 61 -4.08 -0.42 -1.39
CA ASP A 61 -5.21 0.12 -0.64
C ASP A 61 -5.28 1.63 -0.87
N LEU A 62 -6.36 2.11 -1.46
CA LEU A 62 -6.55 3.51 -1.85
C LEU A 62 -7.82 4.05 -1.20
N PHE A 63 -7.69 5.12 -0.44
CA PHE A 63 -8.82 5.88 0.06
C PHE A 63 -9.20 6.95 -0.96
N VAL A 64 -10.48 7.03 -1.28
CA VAL A 64 -11.04 7.98 -2.25
C VAL A 64 -12.10 8.81 -1.55
N ASP A 65 -11.96 10.12 -1.61
CA ASP A 65 -12.98 11.03 -1.14
C ASP A 65 -14.28 10.80 -1.95
N PRO A 66 -15.43 10.51 -1.30
CA PRO A 66 -16.71 10.34 -1.98
C PRO A 66 -17.07 11.49 -2.93
N ASP A 67 -16.62 12.71 -2.65
CA ASP A 67 -16.88 13.90 -3.46
C ASP A 67 -16.21 13.84 -4.86
N VAL A 68 -15.12 13.07 -4.99
CA VAL A 68 -14.36 12.89 -6.26
C VAL A 68 -14.41 11.46 -6.79
N LEU A 69 -15.14 10.55 -6.12
CA LEU A 69 -15.23 9.14 -6.49
C LEU A 69 -15.63 8.94 -7.96
N TRP A 70 -16.56 9.73 -8.47
CA TRP A 70 -16.99 9.63 -9.87
C TRP A 70 -15.84 9.89 -10.87
N ARG A 71 -14.91 10.81 -10.55
CA ARG A 71 -13.73 11.09 -11.37
C ARG A 71 -12.76 9.91 -11.35
N MET A 72 -12.59 9.30 -10.17
CA MET A 72 -11.79 8.08 -10.02
C MET A 72 -12.36 6.97 -10.91
N MET A 73 -13.68 6.72 -10.83
CA MET A 73 -14.34 5.68 -11.62
C MET A 73 -14.22 5.92 -13.12
N GLU A 74 -14.41 7.16 -13.59
CA GLU A 74 -14.26 7.53 -14.99
C GLU A 74 -12.82 7.29 -15.49
N ARG A 75 -11.82 7.72 -14.71
CA ARG A 75 -10.40 7.53 -15.07
C ARG A 75 -10.00 6.05 -15.07
N MET A 76 -10.46 5.27 -14.09
CA MET A 76 -10.23 3.83 -14.03
C MET A 76 -10.81 3.11 -15.25
N ALA A 77 -12.07 3.41 -15.59
CA ALA A 77 -12.71 2.84 -16.78
C ALA A 77 -11.95 3.19 -18.07
N ALA A 78 -11.54 4.46 -18.22
CA ALA A 78 -10.75 4.93 -19.37
C ALA A 78 -9.38 4.23 -19.47
N GLN A 79 -8.84 3.72 -18.36
CA GLN A 79 -7.57 3.01 -18.31
C GLN A 79 -7.71 1.48 -18.34
N GLY A 80 -8.93 0.96 -18.54
CA GLY A 80 -9.18 -0.48 -18.67
C GLY A 80 -9.19 -1.24 -17.35
N TYR A 81 -9.48 -0.58 -16.23
CA TYR A 81 -9.73 -1.28 -14.98
C TYR A 81 -11.12 -1.91 -14.97
N GLU A 82 -11.19 -3.15 -14.50
CA GLU A 82 -12.43 -3.91 -14.37
C GLU A 82 -12.73 -4.16 -12.90
N LYS A 83 -13.99 -3.96 -12.51
CA LYS A 83 -14.46 -4.32 -11.17
C LYS A 83 -14.42 -5.84 -11.02
N ILE A 84 -13.86 -6.33 -9.92
CA ILE A 84 -13.91 -7.74 -9.55
C ILE A 84 -14.70 -7.95 -8.28
N TRP A 85 -15.46 -9.05 -8.25
CA TRP A 85 -16.29 -9.40 -7.10
C TRP A 85 -15.43 -9.96 -5.97
N THR A 86 -15.74 -9.53 -4.75
CA THR A 86 -15.10 -9.93 -3.50
C THR A 86 -16.15 -10.40 -2.52
N ARG A 87 -15.72 -11.04 -1.43
CA ARG A 87 -16.63 -11.41 -0.33
C ARG A 87 -17.30 -10.22 0.37
N PHE A 88 -16.82 -9.00 0.14
CA PHE A 88 -17.35 -7.77 0.74
C PHE A 88 -18.44 -7.12 -0.12
N ASP A 89 -18.52 -7.49 -1.40
CA ASP A 89 -19.60 -7.03 -2.28
C ASP A 89 -20.95 -7.53 -1.74
N GLY A 90 -21.89 -6.60 -1.54
CA GLY A 90 -23.20 -6.86 -0.93
C GLY A 90 -23.20 -6.86 0.61
N VAL A 91 -22.04 -6.70 1.25
CA VAL A 91 -21.92 -6.46 2.70
C VAL A 91 -21.70 -4.99 3.00
N THR A 92 -20.93 -4.30 2.16
CA THR A 92 -20.65 -2.87 2.30
C THR A 92 -20.61 -2.20 0.93
N ASP A 93 -21.10 -0.97 0.88
CA ASP A 93 -20.98 -0.08 -0.28
C ASP A 93 -19.78 0.87 -0.15
N HIS A 94 -18.94 0.70 0.88
CA HIS A 94 -17.75 1.52 1.13
C HIS A 94 -16.44 0.89 0.66
N PHE A 95 -16.50 -0.28 0.03
CA PHE A 95 -15.34 -0.98 -0.50
C PHE A 95 -15.62 -1.58 -1.88
N VAL A 96 -14.71 -1.39 -2.82
CA VAL A 96 -14.72 -2.05 -4.13
C VAL A 96 -13.31 -2.42 -4.57
N ARG A 97 -13.17 -3.54 -5.27
CA ARG A 97 -11.89 -3.98 -5.84
C ARG A 97 -11.90 -3.90 -7.35
N TYR A 98 -10.83 -3.35 -7.90
CA TYR A 98 -10.61 -3.29 -9.34
C TYR A 98 -9.30 -3.96 -9.72
N THR A 99 -9.23 -4.44 -10.95
CA THR A 99 -8.02 -5.02 -11.50
C THR A 99 -7.77 -4.56 -12.92
N LYS A 100 -6.50 -4.53 -13.30
CA LYS A 100 -6.02 -4.29 -14.66
C LYS A 100 -4.84 -5.21 -14.91
N VAL A 101 -4.69 -5.67 -16.15
CA VAL A 101 -3.47 -6.34 -16.59
C VAL A 101 -2.68 -5.34 -17.42
N VAL A 102 -1.46 -5.04 -16.98
CA VAL A 102 -0.52 -4.20 -17.72
C VAL A 102 0.38 -5.12 -18.52
N GLU A 103 0.32 -4.99 -19.84
CA GLU A 103 1.13 -5.77 -20.76
C GLU A 103 2.60 -5.31 -20.74
N GLY A 104 3.52 -6.24 -21.04
CA GLY A 104 4.96 -6.03 -21.05
C GLY A 104 5.69 -7.32 -21.43
N GLU A 105 6.99 -7.41 -21.11
CA GLU A 105 7.73 -8.68 -21.28
C GLU A 105 7.07 -9.85 -20.53
N ARG A 106 6.50 -9.53 -19.37
CA ARG A 106 5.54 -10.38 -18.67
C ARG A 106 4.34 -9.53 -18.25
N PRO A 107 3.10 -10.04 -18.36
CA PRO A 107 1.94 -9.34 -17.87
C PRO A 107 2.02 -9.15 -16.35
N VAL A 108 1.70 -7.94 -15.88
CA VAL A 108 1.61 -7.60 -14.47
C VAL A 108 0.16 -7.33 -14.11
N LYS A 109 -0.37 -8.06 -13.13
CA LYS A 109 -1.71 -7.83 -12.62
C LYS A 109 -1.68 -6.75 -11.55
N VAL A 110 -2.40 -5.66 -11.79
CA VAL A 110 -2.62 -4.57 -10.84
C VAL A 110 -3.94 -4.80 -10.12
N ILE A 111 -3.95 -4.60 -8.81
CA ILE A 111 -5.14 -4.74 -7.96
C ILE A 111 -5.24 -3.50 -7.08
N PHE A 112 -6.35 -2.78 -7.18
CA PHE A 112 -6.67 -1.65 -6.32
C PHE A 112 -7.88 -1.97 -5.46
N ASP A 113 -7.70 -1.74 -4.16
CA ASP A 113 -8.73 -1.82 -3.14
C ASP A 113 -9.15 -0.40 -2.77
N LEU A 114 -10.35 -0.01 -3.19
CA LEU A 114 -10.84 1.33 -3.00
C LEU A 114 -11.74 1.40 -1.76
N PHE A 115 -11.35 2.24 -0.82
CA PHE A 115 -12.13 2.60 0.37
C PHE A 115 -12.77 3.97 0.14
N MET A 116 -14.10 4.01 0.11
CA MET A 116 -14.87 5.21 -0.22
C MET A 116 -15.17 6.03 1.04
N GLU A 117 -14.13 6.64 1.60
CA GLU A 117 -14.20 7.47 2.80
C GLU A 117 -13.04 8.47 2.86
N LYS A 118 -13.23 9.58 3.59
CA LYS A 118 -12.16 10.52 3.91
C LYS A 118 -11.27 9.95 5.01
N VAL A 119 -9.97 10.19 4.93
CA VAL A 119 -8.99 9.72 5.90
C VAL A 119 -7.93 10.80 6.15
N ALA A 120 -7.40 10.87 7.37
CA ALA A 120 -6.28 11.75 7.69
C ALA A 120 -5.04 11.32 6.90
N SER A 121 -4.36 12.28 6.28
CA SER A 121 -3.30 12.03 5.31
C SER A 121 -2.11 12.98 5.46
N VAL A 122 -0.92 12.47 5.15
CA VAL A 122 0.33 13.24 5.08
C VAL A 122 0.92 13.12 3.68
N GLU A 123 1.57 14.17 3.20
CA GLU A 123 2.27 14.17 1.91
C GLU A 123 3.68 13.59 2.07
N THR A 124 4.07 12.67 1.19
CA THR A 124 5.43 12.11 1.13
C THR A 124 6.38 13.01 0.34
N ALA A 125 7.68 12.70 0.37
CA ALA A 125 8.68 13.42 -0.43
C ALA A 125 8.43 13.35 -1.96
N SER A 126 7.67 12.36 -2.44
CA SER A 126 7.27 12.24 -3.85
C SER A 126 5.99 13.00 -4.20
N GLY A 127 5.39 13.71 -3.24
CA GLY A 127 4.14 14.45 -3.42
C GLY A 127 2.89 13.57 -3.48
N ILE A 128 2.99 12.32 -3.02
CA ILE A 128 1.84 11.40 -2.94
C ILE A 128 1.26 11.48 -1.53
N LEU A 129 -0.06 11.60 -1.44
CA LEU A 129 -0.76 11.53 -0.15
C LEU A 129 -0.82 10.08 0.31
N VAL A 130 -0.41 9.86 1.56
CA VAL A 130 -0.53 8.58 2.26
C VAL A 130 -1.33 8.77 3.55
N VAL A 131 -1.96 7.70 4.04
CA VAL A 131 -2.62 7.73 5.35
C VAL A 131 -1.59 8.07 6.43
N GLU A 132 -1.93 8.98 7.33
CA GLU A 132 -1.06 9.36 8.44
C GLU A 132 -0.63 8.13 9.28
N PRO A 133 0.63 8.03 9.73
CA PRO A 133 1.14 6.83 10.39
C PRO A 133 0.30 6.29 11.56
N GLU A 134 -0.18 7.16 12.46
CA GLU A 134 -1.02 6.73 13.59
C GLU A 134 -2.38 6.19 13.12
N THR A 135 -3.00 6.88 12.16
CA THR A 135 -4.25 6.44 11.53
C THR A 135 -4.05 5.12 10.80
N LEU A 136 -2.96 4.96 10.05
CA LEU A 136 -2.62 3.75 9.32
C LEU A 136 -2.39 2.57 10.28
N LEU A 137 -1.73 2.80 11.42
CA LEU A 137 -1.55 1.79 12.46
C LEU A 137 -2.89 1.33 13.06
N SER A 138 -3.88 2.23 13.20
CA SER A 138 -5.22 1.90 13.72
C SER A 138 -6.01 0.94 12.83
N PHE A 139 -5.64 0.83 11.55
CA PHE A 139 -6.30 -0.06 10.59
C PHE A 139 -5.87 -1.52 10.72
N TYR A 140 -4.72 -1.80 11.32
CA TYR A 140 -4.25 -3.17 11.47
C TYR A 140 -5.04 -3.96 12.50
N GLY A 141 -5.46 -5.17 12.12
CA GLY A 141 -6.37 -6.01 12.91
C GLY A 141 -7.86 -5.77 12.61
N ASN A 142 -8.16 -4.79 11.75
CA ASN A 142 -9.52 -4.52 11.26
C ASN A 142 -9.56 -4.48 9.72
N LYS A 143 -8.93 -3.46 9.11
CA LYS A 143 -8.86 -3.28 7.65
C LYS A 143 -7.61 -3.94 7.03
N HIS A 144 -6.48 -3.92 7.75
CA HIS A 144 -5.20 -4.50 7.28
C HIS A 144 -4.84 -5.78 8.04
N SER A 145 -4.43 -6.82 7.30
CA SER A 145 -4.31 -8.18 7.86
C SER A 145 -3.00 -8.51 8.57
N SER A 146 -1.90 -7.77 8.36
CA SER A 146 -0.58 -8.13 8.91
C SER A 146 0.04 -7.04 9.78
N VAL A 147 0.00 -7.23 11.10
CA VAL A 147 0.73 -6.39 12.07
C VAL A 147 2.24 -6.65 12.11
N GLU A 148 2.73 -7.65 11.36
CA GLU A 148 4.08 -8.20 11.48
C GLU A 148 5.05 -7.71 10.40
N CYS A 149 4.60 -6.84 9.48
CA CYS A 149 5.50 -6.21 8.53
C CYS A 149 6.56 -5.38 9.27
N PHE A 150 7.81 -5.40 8.79
CA PHE A 150 8.92 -4.72 9.47
C PHE A 150 8.65 -3.22 9.66
N SER A 151 8.07 -2.58 8.66
CA SER A 151 7.74 -1.16 8.70
C SER A 151 6.65 -0.82 9.72
N VAL A 152 5.71 -1.74 9.98
CA VAL A 152 4.71 -1.58 11.04
C VAL A 152 5.39 -1.64 12.41
N ALA A 153 6.34 -2.57 12.61
CA ALA A 153 7.10 -2.67 13.85
C ALA A 153 7.96 -1.42 14.08
N ILE A 154 8.69 -0.97 13.05
CA ILE A 154 9.51 0.25 13.12
C ILE A 154 8.65 1.48 13.40
N ALA A 155 7.54 1.67 12.68
CA ALA A 155 6.66 2.82 12.87
C ALA A 155 6.09 2.89 14.30
N LYS A 156 5.67 1.73 14.86
CA LYS A 156 5.21 1.65 16.26
C LYS A 156 6.29 2.10 17.24
N GLU A 157 7.53 1.67 17.05
CA GLU A 157 8.65 2.07 17.91
C GLU A 157 8.97 3.56 17.80
N LEU A 158 8.97 4.12 16.58
CA LEU A 158 9.24 5.54 16.35
C LEU A 158 8.17 6.41 17.02
N ILE A 159 6.89 6.10 16.79
CA ILE A 159 5.78 6.85 17.38
C ILE A 159 5.81 6.76 18.92
N ALA A 160 6.12 5.59 19.48
CA ALA A 160 6.27 5.43 20.94
C ALA A 160 7.40 6.30 21.53
N ARG A 161 8.37 6.72 20.71
CA ARG A 161 9.46 7.65 21.09
C ARG A 161 9.15 9.11 20.74
N GLY A 162 7.99 9.40 20.15
CA GLY A 162 7.65 10.73 19.65
C GLY A 162 8.38 11.12 18.36
N GLU A 163 8.89 10.14 17.62
CA GLU A 163 9.58 10.33 16.34
C GLU A 163 8.61 10.15 15.16
N ASN A 164 8.75 10.96 14.11
CA ASN A 164 7.92 10.87 12.91
C ASN A 164 8.44 9.74 11.98
N PRO A 165 7.62 8.74 11.61
CA PRO A 165 8.02 7.70 10.65
C PRO A 165 8.27 8.20 9.23
N VAL A 166 7.59 9.27 8.78
CA VAL A 166 7.69 9.73 7.39
C VAL A 166 9.11 10.18 7.06
N GLY A 167 9.74 9.51 6.09
CA GLY A 167 11.12 9.77 5.66
C GLY A 167 12.18 9.38 6.69
N HIS A 168 11.81 8.70 7.78
CA HIS A 168 12.77 8.35 8.82
C HIS A 168 13.74 7.25 8.34
N ALA A 169 15.04 7.42 8.60
CA ALA A 169 16.08 6.50 8.13
C ALA A 169 15.79 5.03 8.47
N ARG A 170 15.25 4.77 9.67
CA ARG A 170 14.90 3.41 10.12
C ARG A 170 13.82 2.74 9.26
N MET A 171 12.94 3.50 8.61
CA MET A 171 11.87 2.94 7.77
C MET A 171 12.40 2.27 6.50
N GLY A 172 13.67 2.48 6.13
CA GLY A 172 14.35 1.78 5.03
C GLY A 172 15.45 0.81 5.47
N ASP A 173 15.71 0.65 6.77
CA ASP A 173 16.75 -0.23 7.29
C ASP A 173 16.15 -1.51 7.89
N PHE A 174 16.07 -2.56 7.06
CA PHE A 174 15.57 -3.87 7.47
C PHE A 174 16.68 -4.86 7.85
N THR A 175 17.94 -4.39 7.91
CA THR A 175 19.09 -5.22 8.28
C THR A 175 18.89 -6.02 9.59
N PRO A 176 18.26 -5.46 10.65
CA PRO A 176 18.05 -6.19 11.90
C PRO A 176 17.20 -7.46 11.76
N TRP A 177 16.33 -7.55 10.75
CA TRP A 177 15.47 -8.73 10.53
C TRP A 177 16.07 -9.74 9.56
N VAL A 178 16.98 -9.34 8.68
CA VAL A 178 17.57 -10.21 7.66
C VAL A 178 18.86 -10.89 8.16
N LYS A 179 19.52 -10.34 9.19
CA LYS A 179 20.66 -10.97 9.86
C LYS A 179 20.19 -11.86 11.02
N GLY A 180 19.71 -13.05 10.68
CA GLY A 180 19.30 -14.10 11.64
C GLY A 180 19.36 -15.48 10.99
#